data_AF-A0A2D6MCL8-F1
#
_entry.id   AF-A0A2D6MCL8-F1
#
_cell.length_a   1.000
_cell.length_b   1.000
_cell.length_c   1.000
_cell.angle_alpha   90.00
_cell.angle_beta   90.00
_cell.angle_gamma   90.00
#
_symmetry.space_group_name_H-M   'P 1'
#
loop_
_entity.id
_entity.type
_entity.pdbx_description
1 polymer ?
#
loop_
_entity_poly.entity_id
_entity_poly.type
_entity_poly.pdbx_seq_one_letter_code
_entity_poly.pdbx_strand_id
1 'polypeptide(L)'
;MNIILSIVVSYSIAAQPQHMSEYSFDQQSSFTLDSGSTYRYYGPDSQSQMNVRDAIERMGKTFYSFSGTENKRCKSLGVDIFDVPLSDLNDHDMSSFIPWYQYDGMIYAYYDSKHSEPGRASVIITYDESLSEYQRSYLLAHEMAHYWQEMHCMNDSEDLSKAYGVHFVNQE
;
A
#
# COMPACT_ATOMS: atom_id res chain seq x y z
N MET A 1 -37.49 -26.15 -18.93
CA MET A 1 -37.43 -24.68 -18.90
C MET A 1 -36.23 -24.33 -18.04
N ASN A 2 -35.10 -23.94 -18.65
CA ASN A 2 -33.86 -23.67 -17.92
C ASN A 2 -33.89 -22.23 -17.41
N ILE A 3 -33.85 -22.06 -16.09
CA ILE A 3 -33.69 -20.76 -15.44
C ILE A 3 -32.20 -20.49 -15.38
N ILE A 4 -31.71 -19.59 -16.23
CA ILE A 4 -30.35 -19.04 -16.10
C ILE A 4 -30.42 -18.00 -14.99
N LEU A 5 -29.83 -18.33 -13.84
CA LEU A 5 -29.66 -17.43 -12.72
C LEU A 5 -28.44 -16.53 -13.03
N SER A 6 -28.68 -15.35 -13.60
CA SER A 6 -27.63 -14.33 -13.75
C SER A 6 -27.32 -13.75 -12.37
N ILE A 7 -26.24 -14.22 -11.75
CA ILE A 7 -25.66 -13.57 -10.58
C ILE A 7 -24.99 -12.29 -11.07
N VAL A 8 -25.65 -11.15 -10.86
CA VAL A 8 -25.03 -9.84 -11.03
C VAL A 8 -24.16 -9.61 -9.80
N VAL A 9 -22.86 -9.95 -9.89
CA VAL A 9 -21.88 -9.53 -8.90
C VAL A 9 -21.66 -8.04 -9.09
N SER A 10 -22.41 -7.24 -8.33
CA SER A 10 -22.21 -5.79 -8.29
C SER A 10 -20.95 -5.53 -7.46
N TYR A 11 -19.81 -5.38 -8.10
CA TYR A 11 -18.63 -4.82 -7.46
C TYR A 11 -18.90 -3.34 -7.22
N SER A 12 -19.31 -2.98 -6.01
CA SER A 12 -19.18 -1.60 -5.56
C SER A 12 -17.69 -1.30 -5.44
N ILE A 13 -17.07 -0.86 -6.54
CA ILE A 13 -15.74 -0.29 -6.49
C ILE A 13 -15.89 0.97 -5.65
N ALA A 14 -15.29 0.96 -4.46
CA ALA A 14 -15.26 2.16 -3.63
C ALA A 14 -14.66 3.30 -4.46
N ALA A 15 -15.26 4.49 -4.38
CA ALA A 15 -14.73 5.66 -5.05
C ALA A 15 -13.24 5.84 -4.70
N GLN A 16 -12.43 6.19 -5.69
CA GLN A 16 -11.03 6.53 -5.45
C GLN A 16 -10.94 7.72 -4.49
N PRO A 17 -9.94 7.77 -3.60
CA PRO A 17 -9.71 8.95 -2.77
C PRO A 17 -9.57 10.19 -3.64
N GLN A 18 -10.07 11.32 -3.16
CA GLN A 18 -10.10 12.56 -3.93
C GLN A 18 -8.69 13.00 -4.40
N HIS A 19 -7.65 12.72 -3.62
CA HIS A 19 -6.27 13.05 -3.99
C HIS A 19 -5.66 12.12 -5.07
N MET A 20 -6.32 10.99 -5.38
CA MET A 20 -5.90 10.03 -6.41
C MET A 20 -6.81 10.04 -7.64
N SER A 21 -7.74 11.01 -7.76
CA SER A 21 -8.69 11.05 -8.88
C SER A 21 -8.04 11.34 -10.24
N GLU A 22 -6.81 11.82 -10.23
CA GLU A 22 -6.05 12.12 -11.46
C GLU A 22 -5.40 10.87 -12.06
N TYR A 23 -5.28 9.79 -11.29
CA TYR A 23 -4.72 8.52 -11.76
C TYR A 23 -5.79 7.64 -12.39
N SER A 24 -5.45 7.05 -13.53
CA SER A 24 -6.25 5.99 -14.18
C SER A 24 -5.70 4.63 -13.79
N PHE A 25 -6.57 3.75 -13.28
CA PHE A 25 -6.21 2.38 -12.92
C PHE A 25 -7.04 1.37 -13.68
N ASP A 26 -6.35 0.43 -14.33
CA ASP A 26 -6.96 -0.67 -15.05
C ASP A 26 -7.51 -1.74 -14.09
N GLN A 27 -6.85 -1.94 -12.94
CA GLN A 27 -7.28 -2.84 -11.88
C GLN A 27 -7.70 -2.07 -10.62
N GLN A 28 -8.95 -2.28 -10.19
CA GLN A 28 -9.47 -1.76 -8.93
C GLN A 28 -10.21 -2.86 -8.18
N SER A 29 -9.81 -3.13 -6.95
CA SER A 29 -10.34 -4.27 -6.20
C SER A 29 -10.16 -4.13 -4.70
N SER A 30 -10.73 -5.05 -3.94
CA SER A 30 -10.50 -5.18 -2.50
C SER A 30 -10.14 -6.60 -2.14
N PHE A 31 -9.24 -6.76 -1.18
CA PHE A 31 -8.88 -8.06 -0.62
C PHE A 31 -8.75 -7.97 0.89
N THR A 32 -8.97 -9.10 1.57
CA THR A 32 -8.77 -9.21 3.02
C THR A 32 -7.68 -10.23 3.26
N LEU A 33 -6.72 -9.86 4.10
CA LEU A 33 -5.64 -10.73 4.52
C LEU A 33 -6.12 -11.73 5.57
N ASP A 34 -5.34 -12.79 5.82
CA ASP A 34 -5.69 -13.79 6.84
C ASP A 34 -5.76 -13.15 8.24
N SER A 35 -5.03 -12.04 8.44
CA SER A 35 -5.10 -11.20 9.63
C SER A 35 -6.44 -10.47 9.84
N GLY A 36 -7.38 -10.56 8.89
CA GLY A 36 -8.65 -9.85 8.90
C GLY A 36 -8.58 -8.39 8.45
N SER A 37 -7.41 -7.91 8.04
CA SER A 37 -7.20 -6.53 7.60
C SER A 37 -7.65 -6.36 6.14
N THR A 38 -8.45 -5.33 5.85
CA THR A 38 -9.00 -5.08 4.50
C THR A 38 -8.20 -4.02 3.74
N TYR A 39 -7.82 -4.36 2.52
CA TYR A 39 -7.07 -3.54 1.59
C TYR A 39 -7.90 -3.25 0.34
N ARG A 40 -7.73 -2.06 -0.22
CA ARG A 40 -8.11 -1.78 -1.61
C ARG A 40 -6.84 -1.67 -2.43
N TYR A 41 -6.90 -2.11 -3.67
CA TYR A 41 -5.77 -2.05 -4.59
C TYR A 41 -6.20 -1.36 -5.88
N TYR A 42 -5.34 -0.46 -6.32
CA TYR A 42 -5.46 0.34 -7.52
C TYR A 42 -4.13 0.18 -8.28
N GLY A 43 -4.15 -0.44 -9.45
CA GLY A 43 -2.91 -0.74 -10.17
C GLY A 43 -3.12 -1.19 -11.61
N PRO A 44 -2.06 -1.69 -12.27
CA PRO A 44 -2.08 -2.00 -13.70
C PRO A 44 -2.85 -3.30 -14.02
N ASP A 45 -2.75 -4.32 -13.17
CA ASP A 45 -3.36 -5.62 -13.49
C ASP A 45 -3.56 -6.51 -12.26
N SER A 46 -4.27 -7.63 -12.45
CA SER A 46 -4.56 -8.60 -11.40
C SER A 46 -3.33 -9.38 -10.91
N GLN A 47 -2.29 -9.55 -11.74
CA GLN A 47 -1.08 -10.25 -11.33
C GLN A 47 -0.26 -9.38 -10.36
N SER A 48 -0.15 -8.09 -10.66
CA SER A 48 0.45 -7.08 -9.79
C SER A 48 -0.27 -7.01 -8.45
N GLN A 49 -1.61 -7.05 -8.46
CA GLN A 49 -2.41 -7.19 -7.24
C GLN A 49 -2.03 -8.44 -6.43
N MET A 50 -1.97 -9.62 -7.07
CA MET A 50 -1.66 -10.87 -6.37
C MET A 50 -0.26 -10.82 -5.74
N ASN A 51 0.73 -10.29 -6.47
CA ASN A 51 2.10 -10.13 -5.99
C ASN A 51 2.15 -9.23 -4.74
N VAL A 52 1.46 -8.07 -4.80
CA VAL A 52 1.36 -7.14 -3.67
C VAL A 52 0.65 -7.77 -2.48
N ARG A 53 -0.48 -8.44 -2.71
CA ARG A 53 -1.23 -9.13 -1.64
C ARG A 53 -0.36 -10.14 -0.91
N ASP A 54 0.31 -11.02 -1.68
CA ASP A 54 1.11 -12.10 -1.12
C ASP A 54 2.35 -11.55 -0.39
N ALA A 55 2.92 -10.45 -0.87
CA ALA A 55 4.00 -9.74 -0.20
C ALA A 55 3.55 -9.16 1.15
N ILE A 56 2.42 -8.42 1.19
CA ILE A 56 1.90 -7.82 2.43
C ILE A 56 1.55 -8.89 3.46
N GLU A 57 0.98 -10.01 3.04
CA GLU A 57 0.66 -11.16 3.92
C GLU A 57 1.94 -11.72 4.58
N ARG A 58 3.04 -11.84 3.85
CA ARG A 58 4.35 -12.25 4.41
C ARG A 58 4.91 -11.20 5.35
N MET A 59 4.88 -9.93 4.94
CA MET A 59 5.38 -8.80 5.74
C MET A 59 4.66 -8.71 7.10
N GLY A 60 3.33 -8.79 7.10
CA GLY A 60 2.55 -8.72 8.34
C GLY A 60 2.90 -9.80 9.36
N LYS A 61 3.35 -10.99 8.91
CA LYS A 61 3.80 -12.09 9.79
C LYS A 61 5.15 -11.81 10.44
N THR A 62 6.02 -11.05 9.78
CA THR A 62 7.38 -10.77 10.27
C THR A 62 7.47 -9.47 11.08
N PHE A 63 6.62 -8.48 10.80
CA PHE A 63 6.70 -7.15 11.44
C PHE A 63 6.59 -7.18 12.97
N TYR A 64 5.66 -7.96 13.53
CA TYR A 64 5.49 -8.04 14.99
C TYR A 64 6.74 -8.58 15.68
N SER A 65 7.30 -9.66 15.13
CA SER A 65 8.52 -10.28 15.63
C SER A 65 9.71 -9.32 15.52
N PHE A 66 9.78 -8.53 14.45
CA PHE A 66 10.84 -7.55 14.22
C PHE A 66 10.76 -6.35 15.17
N SER A 67 9.58 -5.74 15.28
CA SER A 67 9.38 -4.50 16.05
C SER A 67 9.36 -4.74 17.56
N GLY A 68 9.23 -5.99 18.00
CA GLY A 68 9.09 -6.34 19.42
C GLY A 68 7.81 -5.79 20.04
N THR A 69 6.85 -5.31 19.23
CA THR A 69 5.56 -4.89 19.73
C THR A 69 4.71 -6.11 20.03
N GLU A 70 4.33 -6.27 21.30
CA GLU A 70 3.17 -7.10 21.64
C GLU A 70 2.00 -6.62 20.79
N ASN A 71 1.15 -7.54 20.30
CA ASN A 71 0.06 -7.35 19.33
C ASN A 71 -1.03 -6.34 19.78
N LYS A 72 -0.64 -5.12 20.12
CA LYS A 72 -1.44 -4.06 20.70
C LYS A 72 -1.65 -3.02 19.62
N ARG A 73 -2.73 -3.19 18.87
CA ARG A 73 -3.24 -2.17 17.96
C ARG A 73 -3.93 -1.08 18.77
N CYS A 74 -3.59 0.18 18.53
CA CYS A 74 -4.25 1.33 19.14
C CYS A 74 -5.23 2.03 18.18
N LYS A 75 -5.05 1.80 16.88
CA LYS A 75 -5.88 2.33 15.79
C LYS A 75 -6.33 1.19 14.90
N SER A 76 -7.38 1.46 14.12
CA SER A 76 -7.83 0.59 13.05
C SER A 76 -8.04 1.42 11.80
N LEU A 77 -7.18 1.23 10.81
CA LEU A 77 -7.23 1.89 9.51
C LEU A 77 -7.34 0.81 8.42
N GLY A 78 -8.16 1.05 7.40
CA GLY A 78 -8.03 0.34 6.13
C GLY A 78 -6.84 0.89 5.35
N VAL A 79 -6.33 0.14 4.37
CA VAL A 79 -5.25 0.61 3.50
C VAL A 79 -5.66 0.59 2.05
N ASP A 80 -5.42 1.69 1.35
CA ASP A 80 -5.46 1.78 -0.10
C ASP A 80 -4.03 1.64 -0.64
N ILE A 81 -3.77 0.61 -1.43
CA ILE A 81 -2.51 0.43 -2.14
C ILE A 81 -2.66 1.03 -3.55
N PHE A 82 -1.85 2.02 -3.86
CA PHE A 82 -1.75 2.61 -5.19
C PHE A 82 -0.44 2.17 -5.83
N ASP A 83 -0.55 1.38 -6.89
CA ASP A 83 0.56 0.89 -7.69
C ASP A 83 0.57 1.74 -8.96
N VAL A 84 1.48 2.72 -9.02
CA VAL A 84 1.45 3.81 -10.02
C VAL A 84 2.72 3.85 -10.88
N PRO A 85 2.68 4.36 -12.13
CA PRO A 85 3.91 4.65 -12.89
C PRO A 85 4.84 5.59 -12.13
N LEU A 86 6.15 5.42 -12.27
CA LEU A 86 7.13 6.33 -11.64
C LEU A 86 6.97 7.76 -12.15
N SER A 87 6.64 7.92 -13.44
CA SER A 87 6.35 9.22 -14.04
C SER A 87 5.24 9.96 -13.31
N ASP A 88 4.15 9.27 -13.01
CA ASP A 88 2.93 9.87 -12.46
C ASP A 88 3.14 10.18 -10.97
N LEU A 89 3.83 9.29 -10.25
CA LEU A 89 4.20 9.53 -8.85
C LEU A 89 5.10 10.76 -8.70
N ASN A 90 5.94 11.06 -9.70
CA ASN A 90 6.86 12.20 -9.70
C ASN A 90 6.34 13.38 -10.52
N ASP A 91 5.09 13.34 -10.97
CA ASP A 91 4.41 14.51 -11.53
C ASP A 91 3.87 15.34 -10.36
N HIS A 92 4.47 16.51 -10.12
CA HIS A 92 4.16 17.35 -8.96
C HIS A 92 2.71 17.87 -8.95
N ASP A 93 2.06 17.95 -10.11
CA ASP A 93 0.65 18.36 -10.19
C ASP A 93 -0.24 17.19 -9.74
N MET A 94 -0.01 15.99 -10.30
CA MET A 94 -0.76 14.77 -9.95
C MET A 94 -0.55 14.29 -8.51
N SER A 95 0.62 14.59 -7.95
CA SER A 95 1.05 14.19 -6.61
C SER A 95 1.14 15.38 -5.66
N SER A 96 0.34 16.43 -5.88
CA SER A 96 0.35 17.67 -5.10
C SER A 96 0.07 17.52 -3.60
N PHE A 97 -0.43 16.35 -3.18
CA PHE A 97 -0.59 15.96 -1.77
C PHE A 97 0.73 15.59 -1.07
N ILE A 98 1.79 15.34 -1.84
CA ILE A 98 3.14 15.06 -1.34
C ILE A 98 3.81 16.39 -1.01
N PRO A 99 4.44 16.54 0.17
CA PRO A 99 5.14 17.76 0.54
C PRO A 99 6.49 17.85 -0.18
N TRP A 100 6.48 18.10 -1.48
CA TRP A 100 7.66 18.11 -2.37
C TRP A 100 8.83 18.99 -1.90
N TYR A 101 8.57 20.01 -1.09
CA TYR A 101 9.62 20.83 -0.48
C TYR A 101 10.52 20.08 0.53
N GLN A 102 10.15 18.86 0.93
CA GLN A 102 10.90 18.00 1.85
C GLN A 102 11.79 16.98 1.12
N TYR A 103 11.67 16.85 -0.19
CA TYR A 103 12.35 15.83 -0.98
C TYR A 103 13.29 16.47 -1.99
N ASP A 104 14.49 15.89 -2.14
CA ASP A 104 15.46 16.28 -3.17
C ASP A 104 15.61 15.11 -4.15
N GLY A 105 14.86 15.15 -5.25
CA GLY A 105 14.88 14.14 -6.31
C GLY A 105 13.58 13.32 -6.42
N MET A 106 13.71 12.15 -7.05
CA MET A 106 12.58 11.27 -7.31
C MET A 106 12.21 10.45 -6.07
N ILE A 107 10.92 10.29 -5.85
CA ILE A 107 10.36 9.35 -4.88
C ILE A 107 9.90 8.07 -5.61
N TYR A 108 10.00 6.94 -4.92
CA TYR A 108 9.64 5.63 -5.47
C TYR A 108 8.47 4.97 -4.73
N ALA A 109 8.19 5.46 -3.52
CA ALA A 109 7.07 5.06 -2.70
C ALA A 109 6.75 6.17 -1.70
N TYR A 110 5.53 6.16 -1.16
CA TYR A 110 5.08 7.14 -0.17
C TYR A 110 3.92 6.59 0.65
N TYR A 111 4.02 6.74 1.97
CA TYR A 111 2.93 6.51 2.90
C TYR A 111 2.23 7.82 3.27
N ASP A 112 0.90 7.83 3.21
CA ASP A 112 0.07 8.92 3.72
C ASP A 112 -1.11 8.40 4.52
N SER A 113 -1.36 9.00 5.68
CA SER A 113 -2.60 8.81 6.43
C SER A 113 -3.35 10.12 6.67
N LYS A 114 -2.74 11.25 6.30
CA LYS A 114 -3.26 12.59 6.64
C LYS A 114 -4.22 13.12 5.59
N HIS A 115 -3.99 12.82 4.32
CA HIS A 115 -4.82 13.26 3.19
C HIS A 115 -5.68 12.12 2.62
N SER A 116 -5.61 10.93 3.22
CA SER A 116 -6.47 9.78 2.96
C SER A 116 -7.92 9.97 3.41
N GLU A 117 -8.82 9.11 2.91
CA GLU A 117 -10.20 9.06 3.39
C GLU A 117 -10.25 8.80 4.90
N PRO A 118 -11.24 9.34 5.64
CA PRO A 118 -11.40 9.07 7.06
C PRO A 118 -11.43 7.56 7.37
N GLY A 119 -10.54 7.12 8.26
CA GLY A 119 -10.40 5.70 8.64
C GLY A 119 -9.58 4.86 7.67
N ARG A 120 -8.86 5.50 6.73
CA ARG A 120 -7.97 4.84 5.78
C ARG A 120 -6.60 5.49 5.78
N ALA A 121 -5.60 4.73 5.34
CA ALA A 121 -4.30 5.23 4.93
C ALA A 121 -4.03 4.80 3.47
N SER A 122 -3.07 5.43 2.86
CA SER A 122 -2.62 5.22 1.48
C SER A 122 -1.16 4.80 1.50
N VAL A 123 -0.86 3.71 0.81
CA VAL A 123 0.51 3.28 0.51
C VAL A 123 0.64 3.35 -1.00
N ILE A 124 1.49 4.24 -1.47
CA ILE A 124 1.75 4.45 -2.88
C ILE A 124 3.11 3.83 -3.18
N ILE A 125 3.16 2.93 -4.16
CA ILE A 125 4.37 2.28 -4.64
C ILE A 125 4.45 2.41 -6.15
N THR A 126 5.65 2.47 -6.69
CA THR A 126 5.81 2.45 -8.15
C THR A 126 5.95 1.03 -8.71
N TYR A 127 5.40 0.81 -9.92
CA TYR A 127 5.65 -0.39 -10.73
C TYR A 127 6.65 -0.17 -11.88
N ASP A 128 7.62 0.74 -11.71
CA ASP A 128 8.69 0.93 -12.69
C ASP A 128 9.42 -0.39 -13.02
N GLU A 129 9.40 -0.77 -14.30
CA GLU A 129 10.07 -1.97 -14.83
C GLU A 129 11.59 -1.96 -14.60
N SER A 130 12.18 -0.80 -14.34
CA SER A 130 13.59 -0.66 -13.99
C SER A 130 13.93 -1.13 -12.57
N LEU A 131 12.92 -1.24 -11.68
CA LEU A 131 13.12 -1.74 -10.33
C LEU A 131 13.19 -3.26 -10.32
N SER A 132 14.23 -3.80 -9.68
CA SER A 132 14.26 -5.22 -9.35
C SER A 132 13.16 -5.59 -8.36
N GLU A 133 12.74 -6.86 -8.39
CA GLU A 133 11.79 -7.41 -7.41
C GLU A 133 12.25 -7.13 -5.97
N TYR A 134 13.55 -7.26 -5.70
CA TYR A 134 14.16 -6.91 -4.42
C TYR A 134 13.88 -5.46 -4.00
N GLN A 135 14.13 -4.50 -4.90
CA GLN A 135 13.91 -3.08 -4.61
C GLN A 135 12.43 -2.77 -4.38
N ARG A 136 11.55 -3.37 -5.19
CA ARG A 136 10.11 -3.17 -5.06
C ARG A 136 9.55 -3.77 -3.76
N SER A 137 9.99 -4.97 -3.40
CA SER A 137 9.65 -5.60 -2.12
C SER A 137 10.16 -4.78 -0.93
N TYR A 138 11.37 -4.23 -1.03
CA TYR A 138 11.93 -3.34 -0.01
C TYR A 138 11.06 -2.08 0.18
N LEU A 139 10.68 -1.41 -0.92
CA LEU A 139 9.86 -0.20 -0.87
C LEU A 139 8.49 -0.47 -0.25
N LEU A 140 7.82 -1.53 -0.70
CA LEU A 140 6.53 -1.92 -0.13
C LEU A 140 6.65 -2.26 1.37
N ALA A 141 7.68 -3.01 1.77
CA ALA A 141 7.91 -3.31 3.18
C ALA A 141 8.17 -2.05 4.02
N HIS A 142 8.94 -1.10 3.48
CA HIS A 142 9.24 0.18 4.13
C HIS A 142 7.96 0.99 4.39
N GLU A 143 7.11 1.20 3.36
CA GLU A 143 5.87 1.97 3.54
C GLU A 143 4.84 1.23 4.42
N MET A 144 4.77 -0.10 4.30
CA MET A 144 3.92 -0.90 5.18
C MET A 144 4.38 -0.82 6.65
N ALA A 145 5.68 -0.64 6.92
CA ALA A 145 6.17 -0.42 8.28
C ALA A 145 5.71 0.92 8.85
N HIS A 146 5.67 1.99 8.06
CA HIS A 146 5.08 3.27 8.48
C HIS A 146 3.60 3.10 8.86
N TYR A 147 2.84 2.40 8.02
CA TYR A 147 1.45 2.04 8.32
C TYR A 147 1.32 1.27 9.64
N TRP A 148 2.12 0.24 9.86
CA TRP A 148 2.03 -0.54 11.10
C TRP A 148 2.48 0.25 12.33
N GLN A 149 3.53 1.06 12.22
CA GLN A 149 3.93 1.96 13.29
C GLN A 149 2.77 2.86 13.73
N GLU A 150 2.02 3.42 12.78
CA GLU A 150 0.84 4.21 13.10
C GLU A 150 -0.26 3.37 13.77
N MET A 151 -0.56 2.18 13.25
CA MET A 151 -1.58 1.28 13.81
C MET A 151 -1.26 0.84 15.25
N HIS A 152 0.02 0.80 15.59
CA HIS A 152 0.54 0.44 16.91
C HIS A 152 0.83 1.66 17.81
N CYS A 153 0.57 2.88 17.35
CA CYS A 153 0.91 4.13 18.05
C CYS A 153 2.40 4.17 18.45
N MET A 154 3.24 3.65 17.59
CA MET A 154 4.67 3.83 17.67
C MET A 154 4.99 5.26 17.24
N ASN A 155 6.13 5.78 17.69
CA ASN A 155 6.66 7.00 17.09
C ASN A 155 7.04 6.70 15.64
N ASP A 156 6.56 7.52 14.73
CA ASP A 156 6.92 7.46 13.32
C ASP A 156 8.46 7.52 13.17
N SER A 157 9.05 6.45 12.65
CA SER A 157 10.49 6.23 12.60
C SER A 157 10.91 5.70 11.24
N GLU A 158 11.53 6.60 10.47
CA GLU A 158 12.21 6.28 9.21
C GLU A 158 13.27 5.18 9.36
N ASP A 159 14.05 5.22 10.44
CA ASP A 159 15.11 4.24 10.67
C ASP A 159 14.53 2.84 10.94
N LEU A 160 13.41 2.74 11.65
CA LEU A 160 12.71 1.48 11.87
C LEU A 160 12.14 0.94 10.55
N SER A 161 11.50 1.79 9.74
CA SER A 161 10.94 1.41 8.44
C SER A 161 12.02 0.91 7.48
N LYS A 162 13.17 1.60 7.43
CA LYS A 162 14.34 1.16 6.65
C LYS A 162 14.88 -0.18 7.14
N ALA A 163 15.10 -0.31 8.45
CA ALA A 163 15.62 -1.54 9.03
C ALA A 163 14.68 -2.72 8.80
N TYR A 164 13.37 -2.50 8.88
CA TYR A 164 12.37 -3.51 8.57
C TYR A 164 12.39 -3.90 7.08
N GLY A 165 12.44 -2.92 6.18
CA GLY A 165 12.54 -3.17 4.74
C GLY A 165 13.73 -4.07 4.41
N VAL A 166 14.92 -3.76 4.96
CA VAL A 166 16.13 -4.60 4.80
C VAL A 166 15.95 -5.99 5.41
N HIS A 167 15.35 -6.07 6.61
CA HIS A 167 15.11 -7.34 7.29
C HIS A 167 14.20 -8.25 6.48
N PHE A 168 13.13 -7.71 5.90
CA PHE A 168 12.15 -8.47 5.13
C PHE A 168 12.77 -9.09 3.87
N VAL A 169 13.43 -8.28 3.04
CA VAL A 169 14.00 -8.75 1.77
C VAL A 169 15.19 -9.70 1.92
N ASN A 170 15.82 -9.75 3.11
CA ASN A 170 16.89 -10.71 3.41
C ASN A 170 16.37 -12.06 3.93
N GLN A 171 15.05 -12.20 4.12
CA GLN A 171 14.41 -13.47 4.51
C GLN A 171 13.73 -14.20 3.34
N GLU A 172 13.62 -13.55 2.18
CA GLU A 172 13.15 -14.15 0.93
C GLU A 172 14.27 -14.95 0.24
#